data_AF-A0A2R5FM81-F1
#
_entry.id   AF-A0A2R5FM81-F1
#
_cell.length_a   1.000
_cell.length_b   1.000
_cell.length_c   1.000
_cell.angle_alpha   90.00
_cell.angle_beta   90.00
_cell.angle_gamma   90.00
#
_symmetry.space_group_name_H-M   'P 1'
#
loop_
_entity.id
_entity.type
_entity.pdbx_description
1 polymer ?
#
loop_
_entity_poly.entity_id
_entity_poly.type
_entity_poly.pdbx_seq_one_letter_code
_entity_poly.pdbx_strand_id
1 'polypeptide(L)'
;MRVRFLWLTLITLLMLEVQKLKAGKDHNLGDFDVSLDTDFFTKNVFRMSSVATNTFILLLAQAKPLNFIQGTNISLQDVLSQGNRKEFHHIFPKAHLQRLENQYKDEQINCLANFSVLSRTDNNKIKDQSPSKYRSEMPTDDQILDQILATHFCPINVFIDDYESFLTSRAELLLKKAKELSQVI
;
A
#
# COMPACT_ATOMS: atom_id res chain seq x y z
N MET A 1 -13.96 -10.91 35.26
CA MET A 1 -12.92 -10.57 36.26
C MET A 1 -11.48 -10.90 35.81
N ARG A 2 -11.23 -11.88 34.91
CA ARG A 2 -9.87 -12.27 34.46
C ARG A 2 -9.19 -11.29 33.47
N VAL A 3 -9.95 -10.60 32.63
CA VAL A 3 -9.40 -9.69 31.60
C VAL A 3 -8.71 -8.46 32.23
N ARG A 4 -9.25 -7.94 33.34
CA ARG A 4 -8.71 -6.77 34.04
C ARG A 4 -7.34 -7.02 34.67
N PHE A 5 -7.11 -8.25 35.15
CA PHE A 5 -5.82 -8.64 35.75
C PHE A 5 -4.72 -8.74 34.69
N LEU A 6 -4.98 -9.37 33.55
CA LEU A 6 -4.03 -9.46 32.44
C LEU A 6 -3.58 -8.08 31.93
N TRP A 7 -4.50 -7.12 31.84
CA TRP A 7 -4.19 -5.75 31.41
C TRP A 7 -3.30 -4.99 32.40
N LEU A 8 -3.55 -5.11 33.70
CA LEU A 8 -2.71 -4.50 34.74
C LEU A 8 -1.28 -5.07 34.73
N THR A 9 -1.15 -6.39 34.54
CA THR A 9 0.15 -7.05 34.44
C THR A 9 0.92 -6.61 33.19
N LEU A 10 0.25 -6.51 32.03
CA LEU A 10 0.87 -6.05 30.79
C LEU A 10 1.37 -4.60 30.88
N ILE A 11 0.56 -3.71 31.46
CA ILE A 11 0.95 -2.30 31.65
C ILE A 11 2.16 -2.19 32.60
N THR A 12 2.19 -3.00 33.65
CA THR A 12 3.29 -2.97 34.62
C THR A 12 4.59 -3.48 33.98
N LEU A 13 4.52 -4.56 33.18
CA LEU A 13 5.66 -5.05 32.41
C LEU A 13 6.16 -4.01 31.40
N LEU A 14 5.26 -3.33 30.68
CA LEU A 14 5.63 -2.26 29.76
C LEU A 14 6.32 -1.10 30.49
N MET A 15 5.80 -0.67 31.65
CA MET A 15 6.41 0.40 32.43
C MET A 15 7.81 0.03 32.94
N LEU A 16 8.05 -1.24 33.27
CA LEU A 16 9.38 -1.71 33.68
C LEU A 16 10.38 -1.62 32.52
N GLU A 17 9.98 -2.02 31.31
CA GLU A 17 10.82 -1.84 30.13
C GLU A 17 11.08 -0.34 29.85
N VAL A 18 10.08 0.54 30.00
CA VAL A 18 10.25 2.00 29.81
C VAL A 18 11.27 2.55 30.80
N GLN A 19 11.25 2.07 32.04
CA GLN A 19 12.22 2.47 33.06
C GLN A 19 13.63 1.98 32.75
N LYS A 20 13.79 0.76 32.21
CA LYS A 20 15.10 0.26 31.74
C LYS A 20 15.66 1.13 30.62
N LEU A 21 14.84 1.43 29.60
CA LEU A 21 15.18 2.35 28.52
C LEU A 21 15.61 3.73 29.06
N LYS A 22 14.81 4.33 29.95
CA LYS A 22 15.13 5.62 30.57
C LYS A 22 16.45 5.59 31.33
N ALA A 23 16.81 4.46 31.93
CA ALA A 23 18.04 4.27 32.68
C ALA A 23 19.25 3.87 31.81
N GLY A 24 19.10 3.79 30.49
CA GLY A 24 20.15 3.34 29.58
C GLY A 24 20.55 1.87 29.78
N LYS A 25 19.65 1.06 30.35
CA LYS A 25 19.83 -0.38 30.53
C LYS A 25 19.21 -1.13 29.36
N ASP A 26 19.73 -2.34 29.09
CA ASP A 26 19.12 -3.26 28.14
C ASP A 26 17.63 -3.45 28.44
N HIS A 27 16.81 -3.36 27.41
CA HIS A 27 15.36 -3.43 27.47
C HIS A 27 14.83 -4.18 26.25
N ASN A 28 13.64 -4.76 26.40
CA ASN A 28 12.95 -5.46 25.31
C ASN A 28 11.86 -4.56 24.68
N LEU A 29 11.87 -3.27 25.00
CA LEU A 29 10.99 -2.27 24.37
C LEU A 29 11.39 -2.10 22.91
N GLY A 30 10.60 -2.69 22.00
CA GLY A 30 10.92 -2.76 20.57
C GLY A 30 11.16 -4.17 20.06
N ASP A 31 11.40 -5.15 20.96
CA ASP A 31 11.50 -6.57 20.60
C ASP A 31 10.08 -7.13 20.37
N PHE A 32 9.57 -6.85 19.17
CA PHE A 32 8.37 -7.48 18.65
C PHE A 32 8.78 -8.27 17.41
N ASP A 33 8.34 -9.51 17.32
CA ASP A 33 8.50 -10.31 16.12
C ASP A 33 7.58 -9.74 15.03
N VAL A 34 8.11 -8.80 14.24
CA VAL A 34 7.40 -8.21 13.10
C VAL A 34 7.74 -9.03 11.87
N SER A 35 6.94 -10.07 11.62
CA SER A 35 6.98 -10.78 10.34
C SER A 35 6.31 -9.93 9.26
N LEU A 36 7.11 -9.28 8.42
CA LEU A 36 6.62 -8.57 7.24
C LEU A 36 6.75 -9.48 6.01
N ASP A 37 5.62 -9.79 5.39
CA ASP A 37 5.52 -10.60 4.17
C ASP A 37 4.60 -9.94 3.13
N THR A 38 4.42 -10.60 1.99
CA THR A 38 3.55 -10.12 0.90
C THR A 38 2.07 -10.08 1.31
N ASP A 39 1.65 -10.91 2.27
CA ASP A 39 0.27 -10.97 2.74
C ASP A 39 -0.17 -9.66 3.38
N PHE A 40 0.77 -8.90 3.96
CA PHE A 40 0.49 -7.56 4.44
C PHE A 40 -0.18 -6.69 3.36
N PHE A 41 0.26 -6.78 2.10
CA PHE A 41 -0.27 -5.95 1.01
C PHE A 41 -1.48 -6.57 0.29
N THR A 42 -1.56 -7.90 0.25
CA THR A 42 -2.62 -8.62 -0.49
C THR A 42 -3.84 -8.97 0.36
N LYS A 43 -3.69 -9.14 1.68
CA LYS A 43 -4.78 -9.50 2.60
C LYS A 43 -5.36 -8.32 3.38
N ASN A 44 -4.63 -7.23 3.56
CA ASN A 44 -5.20 -6.03 4.17
C ASN A 44 -6.04 -5.25 3.17
N VAL A 45 -7.25 -4.89 3.57
CA VAL A 45 -8.15 -4.04 2.80
C VAL A 45 -7.79 -2.57 2.99
N PHE A 46 -7.74 -1.81 1.90
CA PHE A 46 -7.59 -0.37 1.92
C PHE A 46 -8.78 0.29 2.62
N ARG A 47 -8.55 0.67 3.87
CA ARG A 47 -9.52 1.35 4.74
C ARG A 47 -8.89 2.61 5.27
N MET A 48 -9.52 3.75 5.01
CA MET A 48 -8.97 5.03 5.44
C MET A 48 -8.71 5.08 6.94
N SER A 49 -7.56 5.67 7.28
CA SER A 49 -7.07 5.81 8.64
C SER A 49 -6.75 4.50 9.36
N SER A 50 -6.78 3.33 8.70
CA SER A 50 -6.26 2.10 9.28
C SER A 50 -4.74 2.14 9.34
N VAL A 51 -4.15 1.44 10.32
CA VAL A 51 -2.69 1.34 10.44
C VAL A 51 -2.07 0.78 9.15
N ALA A 52 -2.64 -0.30 8.61
CA ALA A 52 -2.12 -0.92 7.38
C ALA A 52 -2.16 0.04 6.19
N THR A 53 -3.26 0.79 6.01
CA THR A 53 -3.37 1.78 4.94
C THR A 53 -2.42 2.95 5.14
N ASN A 54 -2.28 3.47 6.36
CA ASN A 54 -1.35 4.57 6.65
C ASN A 54 0.09 4.13 6.38
N THR A 55 0.48 2.92 6.80
CA THR A 55 1.79 2.34 6.50
C THR A 55 2.01 2.25 4.99
N PHE A 56 1.03 1.76 4.23
CA PHE A 56 1.11 1.70 2.77
C PHE A 56 1.23 3.07 2.11
N ILE A 57 0.45 4.06 2.55
CA ILE A 57 0.53 5.43 2.03
C ILE A 57 1.90 6.04 2.30
N LEU A 58 2.43 5.86 3.52
CA LEU A 58 3.76 6.33 3.88
C LEU A 58 4.85 5.65 3.05
N LEU A 59 4.72 4.35 2.79
CA LEU A 59 5.61 3.60 1.90
C LEU A 59 5.62 4.20 0.49
N LEU A 60 4.45 4.47 -0.09
CA LEU A 60 4.35 5.13 -1.39
C LEU A 60 4.97 6.53 -1.37
N ALA A 61 4.69 7.33 -0.34
CA ALA A 61 5.19 8.69 -0.22
C ALA A 61 6.73 8.77 -0.24
N GLN A 62 7.45 7.74 0.22
CA GLN A 62 8.92 7.67 0.12
C GLN A 62 9.43 7.68 -1.32
N ALA A 63 8.63 7.18 -2.27
CA ALA A 63 8.98 7.17 -3.69
C ALA A 63 8.50 8.41 -4.44
N LYS A 64 7.89 9.39 -3.75
CA LYS A 64 7.33 10.63 -4.35
C LYS A 64 6.41 10.29 -5.54
N PRO A 65 5.24 9.68 -5.28
CA PRO A 65 4.40 9.13 -6.33
C PRO A 65 3.97 10.22 -7.31
N LEU A 66 4.16 9.95 -8.59
CA LEU A 66 3.56 10.73 -9.66
C LEU A 66 2.07 10.39 -9.78
N ASN A 67 1.34 11.12 -10.61
CA ASN A 67 0.04 10.67 -11.06
C ASN A 67 0.19 9.39 -11.89
N PHE A 68 -0.49 8.32 -11.49
CA PHE A 68 -0.34 7.00 -12.12
C PHE A 68 -0.66 6.95 -13.61
N ILE A 69 -1.47 7.88 -14.15
CA ILE A 69 -1.81 7.89 -15.57
C ILE A 69 -0.96 8.90 -16.34
N GLN A 70 -0.88 10.15 -15.88
CA GLN A 70 -0.25 11.24 -16.63
C GLN A 70 1.23 11.48 -16.29
N GLY A 71 1.73 10.92 -15.19
CA GLY A 71 3.11 11.15 -14.72
C GLY A 71 3.37 12.57 -14.20
N THR A 72 2.31 13.35 -13.97
CA THR A 72 2.44 14.69 -13.37
C THR A 72 2.69 14.60 -11.87
N ASN A 73 3.27 15.64 -11.28
CA ASN A 73 3.49 15.69 -9.83
C ASN A 73 2.15 15.74 -9.08
N ILE A 74 2.04 14.97 -8.00
CA ILE A 74 0.96 15.07 -7.02
C ILE A 74 1.53 15.65 -5.73
N SER A 75 0.76 16.53 -5.08
CA SER A 75 1.13 17.11 -3.80
C SER A 75 1.18 16.03 -2.71
N LEU A 76 2.35 15.84 -2.09
CA LEU A 76 2.48 14.96 -0.93
C LEU A 76 1.60 15.41 0.25
N GLN A 77 1.34 16.71 0.37
CA GLN A 77 0.40 17.23 1.36
C GLN A 77 -1.01 16.66 1.12
N ASP A 78 -1.43 16.54 -0.13
CA ASP A 78 -2.74 15.99 -0.48
C ASP A 78 -2.77 14.47 -0.25
N VAL A 79 -1.71 13.75 -0.64
CA VAL A 79 -1.56 12.30 -0.41
C VAL A 79 -1.59 11.95 1.07
N LEU A 80 -0.94 12.76 1.92
CA LEU A 80 -0.82 12.53 3.36
C LEU A 80 -1.96 13.17 4.17
N SER A 81 -2.83 13.96 3.54
CA SER A 81 -3.94 14.62 4.24
C SER A 81 -4.96 13.60 4.77
N GLN A 82 -5.38 13.78 6.02
CA GLN A 82 -6.33 12.85 6.64
C GLN A 82 -7.66 12.85 5.89
N GLY A 83 -8.15 11.64 5.57
CA GLY A 83 -9.45 11.46 4.93
C GLY A 83 -9.46 11.72 3.42
N ASN A 84 -8.30 11.94 2.77
CA ASN A 84 -8.24 12.13 1.32
C ASN A 84 -8.27 10.81 0.55
N ARG A 85 -9.42 10.13 0.60
CA ARG A 85 -9.69 8.94 -0.22
C ARG A 85 -9.73 9.24 -1.72
N LYS A 86 -9.82 10.51 -2.12
CA LYS A 86 -10.09 10.92 -3.50
C LYS A 86 -8.88 10.81 -4.43
N GLU A 87 -7.68 10.62 -3.88
CA GLU A 87 -6.44 10.47 -4.66
C GLU A 87 -6.01 9.00 -4.79
N PHE A 88 -6.65 8.08 -4.06
CA PHE A 88 -6.31 6.66 -4.06
C PHE A 88 -7.37 5.86 -4.80
N HIS A 89 -6.96 5.18 -5.86
CA HIS A 89 -7.85 4.37 -6.68
C HIS A 89 -7.20 3.07 -7.10
N HIS A 90 -8.02 2.14 -7.60
CA HIS A 90 -7.55 0.85 -8.03
C HIS A 90 -6.74 0.92 -9.33
N ILE A 91 -5.61 0.21 -9.39
CA ILE A 91 -4.84 -0.03 -10.62
C ILE A 91 -5.65 -0.92 -11.56
N PHE A 92 -6.21 -2.02 -11.05
CA PHE A 92 -7.24 -2.79 -11.74
C PHE A 92 -8.60 -2.31 -11.26
N PRO A 93 -9.39 -1.61 -12.08
CA PRO A 93 -10.67 -1.06 -11.64
C PRO A 93 -11.59 -2.13 -11.08
N LYS A 94 -12.24 -1.83 -9.95
CA LYS A 94 -13.17 -2.75 -9.29
C LYS A 94 -14.24 -3.29 -10.25
N ALA A 95 -14.84 -2.40 -11.06
CA ALA A 95 -15.88 -2.79 -12.01
C ALA A 95 -15.34 -3.71 -13.12
N HIS A 96 -14.06 -3.58 -13.51
CA HIS A 96 -13.43 -4.51 -14.44
C HIS A 96 -13.32 -5.91 -13.84
N LEU A 97 -12.77 -6.02 -12.63
CA LEU A 97 -12.58 -7.30 -11.94
C LEU A 97 -13.92 -7.99 -11.61
N GLN A 98 -14.96 -7.23 -11.27
CA GLN A 98 -16.29 -7.78 -11.01
C GLN A 98 -16.95 -8.41 -12.25
N ARG A 99 -16.56 -8.00 -13.47
CA ARG A 99 -17.07 -8.61 -14.71
C ARG A 99 -16.41 -9.94 -15.07
N LEU A 100 -15.25 -10.26 -14.48
CA LEU A 100 -14.53 -11.52 -14.69
C LEU A 100 -15.19 -12.67 -13.90
N GLU A 101 -16.51 -12.82 -14.02
CA GLU A 101 -17.31 -13.89 -13.39
C GLU A 101 -17.23 -13.95 -11.85
N ASN A 102 -17.03 -12.82 -11.17
CA ASN A 102 -16.87 -12.75 -9.70
C ASN A 102 -15.74 -13.67 -9.16
N GLN A 103 -14.69 -13.89 -9.95
CA GLN A 103 -13.51 -14.66 -9.53
C GLN A 103 -12.88 -14.14 -8.23
N TYR A 104 -13.00 -12.83 -7.97
CA TYR A 104 -12.39 -12.16 -6.83
C TYR A 104 -13.42 -11.62 -5.85
N LYS A 105 -13.20 -11.89 -4.55
CA LYS A 105 -13.96 -11.30 -3.45
C LYS A 105 -13.65 -9.81 -3.31
N ASP A 106 -14.56 -9.07 -2.67
CA ASP A 106 -14.40 -7.62 -2.50
C ASP A 106 -13.13 -7.27 -1.73
N GLU A 107 -12.74 -8.08 -0.73
CA GLU A 107 -11.51 -7.87 0.03
C GLU A 107 -10.25 -8.04 -0.83
N GLN A 108 -10.27 -8.98 -1.78
CA GLN A 108 -9.15 -9.21 -2.71
C GLN A 108 -9.02 -8.07 -3.72
N ILE A 109 -10.15 -7.52 -4.19
CA ILE A 109 -10.17 -6.37 -5.08
C ILE A 109 -9.68 -5.10 -4.36
N ASN A 110 -10.11 -4.92 -3.11
CA ASN A 110 -9.78 -3.73 -2.31
C ASN A 110 -8.52 -3.89 -1.46
N CYS A 111 -7.64 -4.85 -1.79
CA CYS A 111 -6.37 -5.01 -1.09
C CYS A 111 -5.43 -3.81 -1.35
N LEU A 112 -4.49 -3.55 -0.44
CA LEU A 112 -3.54 -2.43 -0.56
C LEU A 112 -2.75 -2.49 -1.87
N ALA A 113 -2.30 -3.68 -2.27
CA ALA A 113 -1.52 -3.91 -3.48
C ALA A 113 -2.27 -3.54 -4.78
N ASN A 114 -3.59 -3.34 -4.76
CA ASN A 114 -4.34 -2.90 -5.93
C ASN A 114 -4.53 -1.37 -5.98
N PHE A 115 -4.00 -0.57 -5.05
CA PHE A 115 -4.20 0.90 -5.07
C PHE A 115 -2.98 1.66 -5.61
N SER A 116 -3.21 2.77 -6.31
CA SER A 116 -2.21 3.77 -6.72
C SER A 116 -2.69 5.19 -6.43
N VAL A 117 -1.81 6.16 -6.63
CA VAL A 117 -2.16 7.58 -6.52
C VAL A 117 -2.50 8.09 -7.92
N LEU A 118 -3.75 8.48 -8.15
CA LEU A 118 -4.11 9.23 -9.37
C LEU A 118 -5.21 10.24 -9.11
N SER A 119 -5.24 11.26 -9.96
CA SER A 119 -6.26 12.30 -9.88
C SER A 119 -7.65 11.75 -10.18
N ARG A 120 -8.67 12.36 -9.57
CA ARG A 120 -10.07 12.06 -9.88
C ARG A 120 -10.39 12.21 -11.37
N THR A 121 -9.78 13.17 -12.05
CA THR A 121 -9.99 13.41 -13.49
C THR A 121 -9.53 12.22 -14.30
N ASP A 122 -8.34 11.70 -14.01
CA ASP A 122 -7.79 10.53 -14.69
C ASP A 122 -8.56 9.26 -14.35
N ASN A 123 -8.99 9.10 -13.09
CA ASN A 123 -9.86 8.00 -12.69
C ASN A 123 -11.18 8.00 -13.48
N ASN A 124 -11.78 9.19 -13.69
CA ASN A 124 -12.98 9.32 -14.50
C ASN A 124 -12.74 9.08 -15.99
N LYS A 125 -11.50 9.21 -16.46
CA LYS A 125 -11.09 8.93 -17.84
C LYS A 125 -11.00 7.43 -18.09
N ILE A 126 -10.28 6.71 -17.22
CA ILE A 126 -10.05 5.26 -17.36
C ILE A 126 -11.26 4.42 -16.94
N LYS A 127 -12.10 4.93 -16.04
CA LYS A 127 -13.34 4.29 -15.56
C LYS A 127 -13.14 2.82 -15.14
N ASP A 128 -13.65 1.91 -15.96
CA ASP A 128 -13.68 0.46 -15.76
C ASP A 128 -12.87 -0.29 -16.82
N GLN A 129 -11.96 0.40 -17.50
CA GLN A 129 -11.03 -0.19 -18.45
C GLN A 129 -9.99 -1.05 -17.73
N SER A 130 -9.58 -2.15 -18.35
CA SER A 130 -8.44 -2.92 -17.86
C SER A 130 -7.13 -2.15 -18.06
N PRO A 131 -6.05 -2.49 -17.34
CA PRO A 131 -4.75 -1.86 -17.55
C PRO A 131 -4.24 -1.87 -18.98
N SER A 132 -4.35 -3.00 -19.68
CA SER A 132 -3.96 -3.07 -21.09
C SER A 132 -4.69 -2.04 -21.96
N LYS A 133 -5.96 -1.73 -21.63
CA LYS A 133 -6.78 -0.76 -22.34
C LYS A 133 -6.43 0.67 -21.98
N TYR A 134 -6.32 1.02 -20.70
CA TYR A 134 -5.96 2.39 -20.33
C TYR A 134 -4.48 2.71 -20.56
N ARG A 135 -3.64 1.73 -20.91
CA ARG A 135 -2.23 1.96 -21.30
C ARG A 135 -2.11 3.02 -22.40
N SER A 136 -3.08 3.12 -23.32
CA SER A 136 -3.09 4.14 -24.37
C SER A 136 -3.28 5.57 -23.84
N GLU A 137 -3.75 5.72 -22.61
CA GLU A 137 -3.94 7.02 -21.93
C GLU A 137 -2.68 7.47 -21.16
N MET A 138 -1.69 6.59 -21.05
CA MET A 138 -0.41 6.83 -20.39
C MET A 138 0.66 7.26 -21.41
N PRO A 139 1.74 7.93 -20.97
CA PRO A 139 2.85 8.31 -21.85
C PRO A 139 3.35 7.17 -22.74
N THR A 140 3.59 7.46 -24.01
CA THR A 140 4.17 6.51 -24.97
C THR A 140 5.69 6.42 -24.85
N ASP A 141 6.32 7.39 -24.18
CA ASP A 141 7.74 7.36 -23.85
C ASP A 141 7.99 6.35 -22.73
N ASP A 142 8.80 5.34 -23.02
CA ASP A 142 9.09 4.25 -22.09
C ASP A 142 9.85 4.73 -20.84
N GLN A 143 10.68 5.76 -20.93
CA GLN A 143 11.39 6.30 -19.76
C GLN A 143 10.41 6.98 -18.80
N ILE A 144 9.42 7.70 -19.33
CA ILE A 144 8.39 8.33 -18.50
C ILE A 144 7.49 7.25 -17.89
N LEU A 145 7.11 6.23 -18.67
CA LEU A 145 6.34 5.10 -18.14
C LEU A 145 7.07 4.41 -17.00
N ASP A 146 8.35 4.08 -17.19
CA ASP A 146 9.18 3.40 -16.19
C ASP A 146 9.28 4.23 -14.91
N GLN A 147 9.41 5.55 -15.03
CA GLN A 147 9.38 6.45 -13.88
C GLN A 147 8.05 6.36 -13.13
N ILE A 148 6.91 6.44 -13.83
CA ILE A 148 5.57 6.33 -13.22
C ILE A 148 5.42 5.01 -12.47
N LEU A 149 5.79 3.90 -13.11
CA LEU A 149 5.68 2.56 -12.53
C LEU A 149 6.59 2.43 -11.30
N ALA A 150 7.83 2.92 -11.39
CA ALA A 150 8.80 2.89 -10.30
C ALA A 150 8.31 3.65 -9.07
N THR A 151 7.68 4.84 -9.23
CA THR A 151 7.18 5.60 -8.06
C THR A 151 5.99 4.93 -7.35
N HIS A 152 5.40 3.90 -7.95
CA HIS A 152 4.27 3.15 -7.40
C HIS A 152 4.60 1.71 -7.01
N PHE A 153 5.87 1.31 -7.16
CA PHE A 153 6.31 -0.08 -7.06
C PHE A 153 5.46 -1.01 -7.93
N CYS A 154 5.09 -0.53 -9.12
CA CYS A 154 4.19 -1.22 -10.03
C CYS A 154 5.01 -2.00 -11.07
N PRO A 155 4.79 -3.31 -11.22
CA PRO A 155 5.47 -4.11 -12.23
C PRO A 155 4.88 -3.87 -13.64
N ILE A 156 5.69 -4.03 -14.69
CA ILE A 156 5.25 -3.84 -16.09
C ILE A 156 4.19 -4.84 -16.54
N ASN A 157 4.14 -6.03 -15.89
CA ASN A 157 3.09 -7.03 -16.13
C ASN A 157 1.69 -6.56 -15.67
N VAL A 158 1.55 -5.35 -15.11
CA VAL A 158 0.23 -4.73 -14.92
C VAL A 158 -0.57 -4.72 -16.24
N PHE A 159 0.09 -4.55 -17.38
CA PHE A 159 -0.56 -4.39 -18.69
C PHE A 159 -0.89 -5.71 -19.42
N ILE A 160 -0.57 -6.88 -18.85
CA ILE A 160 -0.97 -8.18 -19.42
C ILE A 160 -2.36 -8.63 -18.95
N ASP A 161 -3.03 -7.81 -18.12
CA ASP A 161 -4.36 -8.06 -17.54
C ASP A 161 -4.49 -9.35 -16.72
N ASP A 162 -3.36 -9.91 -16.25
CA ASP A 162 -3.33 -11.00 -15.28
C ASP A 162 -3.25 -10.42 -13.85
N TYR A 163 -4.41 -10.37 -13.18
CA TYR A 163 -4.54 -9.75 -11.85
C TYR A 163 -3.74 -10.48 -10.78
N GLU A 164 -3.65 -11.82 -10.83
CA GLU A 164 -2.94 -12.61 -9.81
C GLU A 164 -1.43 -12.46 -9.94
N SER A 165 -0.93 -12.53 -11.18
CA SER A 165 0.49 -12.28 -11.50
C SER A 165 0.91 -10.85 -11.13
N PHE A 166 0.06 -9.86 -11.44
CA PHE A 166 0.25 -8.46 -11.03
C PHE A 166 0.33 -8.32 -9.50
N LEU A 167 -0.64 -8.86 -8.76
CA LEU A 167 -0.68 -8.74 -7.30
C LEU A 167 0.56 -9.35 -6.65
N THR A 168 0.98 -10.52 -7.11
CA THR A 168 2.16 -11.21 -6.61
C THR A 168 3.40 -10.37 -6.84
N SER A 169 3.63 -9.96 -8.09
CA SER A 169 4.81 -9.17 -8.48
C SER A 169 4.85 -7.82 -7.77
N ARG A 170 3.71 -7.15 -7.63
CA ARG A 170 3.63 -5.85 -6.95
C ARG A 170 3.83 -5.97 -5.43
N ALA A 171 3.26 -7.00 -4.80
CA ALA A 171 3.45 -7.23 -3.38
C ALA A 171 4.92 -7.49 -3.03
N GLU A 172 5.66 -8.17 -3.88
CA GLU A 172 7.11 -8.37 -3.72
C GLU A 172 7.88 -7.05 -3.80
N LEU A 173 7.56 -6.17 -4.76
CA LEU A 173 8.21 -4.85 -4.88
C LEU A 173 7.92 -3.96 -3.66
N LEU A 174 6.67 -3.95 -3.19
CA LEU A 174 6.26 -3.23 -1.98
C LEU A 174 6.97 -3.79 -0.73
N LEU A 175 7.02 -5.12 -0.60
CA LEU A 175 7.70 -5.80 0.50
C LEU A 175 9.19 -5.48 0.52
N LYS A 176 9.86 -5.55 -0.64
CA LYS A 176 11.27 -5.20 -0.78
C LYS A 176 11.54 -3.80 -0.27
N LYS A 177 10.71 -2.81 -0.67
CA LYS A 177 10.89 -1.43 -0.20
C LYS A 177 10.61 -1.29 1.29
N ALA A 178 9.58 -1.95 1.79
CA ALA A 178 9.24 -1.88 3.20
C ALA A 178 10.35 -2.46 4.09
N LYS A 179 10.98 -3.58 3.69
CA LYS A 179 12.17 -4.15 4.36
C LYS A 179 13.38 -3.22 4.32
N GLU A 180 13.62 -2.58 3.16
CA GLU A 180 14.70 -1.59 3.01
C GLU A 180 14.55 -0.44 4.03
N LEU A 181 13.32 0.04 4.26
CA LEU A 181 13.04 1.14 5.19
C LEU A 181 13.01 0.71 6.65
N SER A 182 12.59 -0.53 6.94
CA SER A 182 12.46 -1.02 8.31
C SER A 182 13.78 -1.53 8.91
N GLN A 183 14.85 -1.64 8.11
CA GLN A 183 16.12 -2.26 8.50
C GLN A 183 15.98 -3.71 9.00
N VAL A 184 14.82 -4.33 8.73
CA VAL A 184 14.57 -5.75 9.00
C VAL A 184 15.13 -6.51 7.79
N ILE A 185 16.39 -6.94 7.92
CA ILE A 185 17.05 -7.85 6.97
C ILE A 185 16.60 -9.28 7.28
#